data_AF-A0A364P392-F1
#
_entry.id   AF-A0A364P392-F1
#
_cell.length_a   1.000
_cell.length_b   1.000
_cell.length_c   1.000
_cell.angle_alpha   90.00
_cell.angle_beta   90.00
_cell.angle_gamma   90.00
#
_symmetry.space_group_name_H-M   'P 1'
#
loop_
_entity.id
_entity.type
_entity.pdbx_description
1 polymer ?
#
loop_
_entity_poly.entity_id
_entity_poly.type
_entity_poly.pdbx_seq_one_letter_code
_entity_poly.pdbx_strand_id
1 'polypeptide(L)'
;MPRLETGWTWFDPAARPTEDESGLTLARQTARLFATADGEAVLAHLREMTLDRCLGPDSGDAALRHLEGQRHLVLHLQTLVARGRTGI
;
A
#
# COMPACT_ATOMS: atom_id res chain seq x y z
N MET A 1 34.08 26.83 5.41
CA MET A 1 33.14 25.86 5.98
C MET A 1 32.43 25.18 4.83
N PRO A 2 32.77 23.93 4.48
CA PRO A 2 32.37 23.36 3.20
C PRO A 2 30.86 23.02 3.20
N ARG A 3 30.21 23.44 2.12
CA ARG A 3 28.80 23.24 1.77
C ARG A 3 28.61 21.84 1.16
N LEU A 4 28.92 20.82 1.96
CA LEU A 4 28.61 19.41 1.73
C LEU A 4 27.71 19.09 2.95
N GLU A 5 26.46 18.62 2.90
CA GLU A 5 25.86 17.58 2.06
C GLU A 5 24.31 17.66 2.12
N THR A 6 23.67 18.72 1.63
CA THR A 6 22.18 18.81 1.67
C THR A 6 21.50 17.75 0.80
N GLY A 7 22.18 17.19 -0.21
CA GLY A 7 21.61 16.20 -1.13
C GLY A 7 21.51 14.77 -0.60
N TRP A 8 22.12 14.47 0.55
CA TRP A 8 22.20 13.13 1.12
C TRP A 8 21.37 12.98 2.40
N THR A 9 20.61 14.01 2.77
CA THR A 9 19.76 14.01 3.97
C THR A 9 18.67 12.94 3.93
N TRP A 10 18.30 12.40 2.77
CA TRP A 10 17.34 11.29 2.67
C TRP A 10 17.86 9.95 3.25
N PHE A 11 19.18 9.81 3.44
CA PHE A 11 19.77 8.69 4.19
C PHE A 11 19.75 8.91 5.71
N ASP A 12 19.49 10.13 6.17
CA ASP A 12 19.44 10.43 7.59
C ASP A 12 18.21 9.74 8.20
N PRO A 13 18.38 8.80 9.14
CA PRO A 13 17.25 8.18 9.83
C PRO A 13 16.35 9.21 10.54
N ALA A 14 16.86 10.39 10.89
CA ALA A 14 16.08 11.51 11.43
C ALA A 14 15.27 12.28 10.37
N ALA A 15 15.62 12.14 9.09
CA ALA A 15 14.83 12.68 7.98
C ALA A 15 13.72 11.73 7.51
N ARG A 16 13.62 10.52 8.10
CA ARG A 16 12.41 9.71 7.95
C ARG A 16 11.25 10.57 8.44
N PRO A 17 10.21 10.77 7.62
CA PRO A 17 9.00 11.40 8.10
C PRO A 17 8.60 10.68 9.38
N THR A 18 8.52 11.41 10.51
CA THR A 18 7.88 10.91 11.71
C THR A 18 6.52 10.41 11.27
N GLU A 19 6.21 9.13 11.54
CA GLU A 19 4.98 8.49 11.08
C GLU A 19 3.82 9.47 11.22
N ASP A 20 3.26 9.86 10.08
CA ASP A 20 2.22 10.87 10.05
C ASP A 20 1.02 10.31 10.84
N GLU A 21 0.61 11.03 11.88
CA GLU A 21 -0.57 10.69 12.69
C GLU A 21 -1.80 10.45 11.78
N SER A 22 -1.84 11.15 10.64
CA SER A 22 -2.83 10.97 9.57
C SER A 22 -2.74 9.57 8.94
N GLY A 23 -1.52 9.07 8.70
CA GLY A 23 -1.27 7.74 8.14
C GLY A 23 -1.68 6.61 9.10
N LEU A 24 -1.36 6.74 10.39
CA LEU A 24 -1.80 5.77 11.40
C LEU A 24 -3.33 5.82 11.60
N THR A 25 -3.92 7.01 11.54
CA THR A 25 -5.37 7.19 11.59
C THR A 25 -6.04 6.50 10.41
N LEU A 26 -5.53 6.68 9.19
CA LEU A 26 -6.02 6.01 7.99
C LEU A 26 -5.88 4.49 8.11
N ALA A 27 -4.74 3.99 8.62
CA ALA A 27 -4.54 2.56 8.84
C ALA A 27 -5.59 1.98 9.80
N ARG A 28 -5.85 2.65 10.94
CA ARG A 28 -6.88 2.23 11.91
C ARG A 28 -8.30 2.28 11.33
N GLN A 29 -8.62 3.29 10.53
CA GLN A 29 -9.90 3.38 9.83
C GLN A 29 -10.08 2.24 8.82
N THR A 30 -9.04 1.97 8.05
CA THR A 30 -9.02 0.89 7.05
C THR A 30 -9.16 -0.48 7.73
N ALA A 31 -8.39 -0.72 8.80
CA ALA A 31 -8.48 -1.95 9.58
C ALA A 31 -9.88 -2.18 10.17
N ARG A 32 -10.52 -1.13 10.70
CA ARG A 32 -11.90 -1.21 11.21
C ARG A 32 -12.92 -1.53 10.12
N LEU A 33 -12.80 -0.90 8.94
CA LEU A 33 -13.69 -1.14 7.81
C LEU A 33 -13.60 -2.60 7.35
N PHE A 34 -12.38 -3.09 7.13
CA PHE A 34 -12.09 -4.45 6.67
C PHE A 34 -12.09 -5.52 7.79
N ALA A 35 -12.59 -5.19 8.97
CA ALA A 35 -12.91 -6.15 10.03
C ALA A 35 -14.40 -6.53 10.06
N THR A 36 -15.21 -5.90 9.21
CA THR A 36 -16.62 -6.27 8.99
C THR A 36 -16.73 -7.38 7.95
N ALA A 37 -17.79 -8.19 8.01
CA ALA A 37 -18.01 -9.27 7.04
C ALA A 37 -18.07 -8.74 5.59
N ASP A 38 -18.76 -7.62 5.37
CA ASP A 38 -18.85 -6.99 4.05
C ASP A 38 -17.49 -6.45 3.59
N GLY A 39 -16.72 -5.86 4.51
CA GLY A 39 -15.36 -5.41 4.23
C GLY A 39 -14.46 -6.58 3.79
N GLU A 40 -14.46 -7.67 4.54
CA GLU A 40 -13.70 -8.88 4.20
C GLU A 40 -14.09 -9.43 2.82
N ALA A 41 -15.39 -9.48 2.52
CA ALA A 41 -15.90 -9.93 1.22
C ALA A 41 -15.40 -9.03 0.07
N VAL A 42 -15.43 -7.70 0.25
CA VAL A 42 -14.90 -6.76 -0.75
C VAL A 42 -13.39 -6.92 -0.93
N LEU A 43 -12.62 -7.09 0.16
CA LEU A 43 -11.17 -7.26 0.06
C LEU A 43 -10.79 -8.58 -0.63
N ALA A 44 -11.54 -9.65 -0.37
CA ALA A 44 -11.39 -10.92 -1.06
C ALA A 44 -11.68 -10.77 -2.56
N HIS A 45 -12.79 -10.11 -2.93
CA HIS A 45 -13.12 -9.86 -4.33
C HIS A 45 -12.05 -9.03 -5.06
N LEU A 46 -11.52 -7.98 -4.43
CA LEU A 46 -10.43 -7.18 -4.99
C LEU A 46 -9.17 -8.02 -5.21
N ARG A 47 -8.85 -8.93 -4.27
CA ARG A 47 -7.73 -9.86 -4.40
C ARG A 47 -7.92 -10.79 -5.60
N GLU A 48 -9.10 -11.38 -5.75
CA GLU A 48 -9.43 -12.27 -6.88
C GLU A 48 -9.28 -11.55 -8.23
N MET A 49 -9.78 -10.32 -8.33
CA MET A 49 -9.71 -9.52 -9.55
C MET A 49 -8.28 -9.12 -9.95
N THR A 50 -7.33 -9.13 -9.02
CA THR A 50 -6.02 -8.48 -9.19
C THR A 50 -4.83 -9.41 -8.93
N LEU A 51 -4.67 -9.86 -7.69
CA LEU A 51 -3.53 -10.65 -7.23
C LEU A 51 -3.61 -12.08 -7.74
N ASP A 52 -4.80 -12.67 -7.70
CA ASP A 52 -5.02 -14.05 -8.15
C ASP A 52 -5.36 -14.13 -9.66
N ARG A 53 -5.51 -12.97 -10.31
CA ARG A 53 -5.76 -12.89 -11.76
C ARG A 53 -4.47 -13.06 -12.56
N CYS A 54 -4.49 -14.02 -13.48
CA CYS A 54 -3.45 -14.17 -14.51
C CYS A 54 -3.90 -13.56 -15.84
N LEU A 55 -2.93 -13.00 -16.57
CA LEU A 55 -3.10 -12.55 -17.95
C LEU A 55 -2.50 -13.59 -18.90
N GLY A 56 -3.09 -13.72 -20.10
CA GLY A 56 -2.57 -14.63 -21.13
C GLY A 56 -1.23 -14.16 -21.71
N PRO A 57 -0.47 -15.05 -22.37
CA PRO A 57 0.85 -14.73 -22.90
C PRO A 57 0.84 -13.60 -23.95
N ASP A 58 -0.26 -13.43 -24.68
CA ASP A 58 -0.41 -12.40 -25.72
C ASP A 58 -0.88 -11.05 -25.15
N SER A 59 -0.86 -10.87 -23.83
CA SER A 59 -1.31 -9.62 -23.20
C SER A 59 -0.30 -8.50 -23.42
N GLY A 60 -0.77 -7.38 -23.97
CA GLY A 60 0.09 -6.22 -24.22
C GLY A 60 0.51 -5.47 -22.95
N ASP A 61 1.59 -4.69 -23.06
CA ASP A 61 2.22 -3.93 -21.97
C ASP A 61 1.25 -3.00 -21.21
N ALA A 62 0.26 -2.42 -21.90
CA ALA A 62 -0.73 -1.57 -21.27
C ALA A 62 -1.61 -2.35 -20.28
N ALA A 63 -2.01 -3.58 -20.63
CA ALA A 63 -2.79 -4.44 -19.76
C ALA A 63 -1.97 -4.93 -18.55
N LEU A 64 -0.70 -5.28 -18.78
CA LEU A 64 0.23 -5.67 -17.73
C LEU A 64 0.44 -4.54 -16.72
N ARG A 65 0.77 -3.33 -17.18
CA ARG A 65 0.95 -2.16 -16.31
C ARG A 65 -0.32 -1.78 -15.57
N HIS A 66 -1.48 -1.88 -16.22
CA HIS A 66 -2.75 -1.60 -15.58
C HIS A 66 -3.03 -2.59 -14.44
N LEU A 67 -2.84 -3.89 -14.68
CA LEU A 67 -3.01 -4.91 -13.63
C LEU A 67 -2.02 -4.71 -12.48
N GLU A 68 -0.77 -4.36 -12.77
CA GLU A 68 0.23 -4.10 -11.73
C GLU A 68 -0.13 -2.87 -10.88
N GLY A 69 -0.67 -1.81 -11.48
CA GLY A 69 -1.21 -0.67 -10.75
C GLY A 69 -2.35 -1.06 -9.81
N GLN A 70 -3.25 -1.95 -10.24
CA GLN A 70 -4.32 -2.47 -9.39
C GLN A 70 -3.78 -3.33 -8.24
N ARG A 71 -2.79 -4.20 -8.51
CA ARG A 71 -2.15 -5.03 -7.48
C ARG A 71 -1.46 -4.20 -6.41
N HIS A 72 -0.73 -3.16 -6.82
CA HIS A 72 -0.12 -2.21 -5.89
C HIS A 72 -1.17 -1.58 -4.97
N LEU A 73 -2.30 -1.12 -5.50
CA LEU A 73 -3.37 -0.54 -4.70
C LEU A 73 -3.94 -1.55 -3.68
N VAL A 74 -4.21 -2.78 -4.09
CA VAL A 74 -4.76 -3.82 -3.20
C VAL A 74 -3.76 -4.20 -2.10
N LEU A 75 -2.48 -4.34 -2.44
CA LEU A 75 -1.41 -4.60 -1.47
C LEU A 75 -1.23 -3.43 -0.49
N HIS A 76 -1.39 -2.20 -0.97
CA HIS A 76 -1.36 -1.01 -0.11
C HIS A 76 -2.49 -1.04 0.92
N LEU A 77 -3.73 -1.38 0.50
CA LEU A 77 -4.85 -1.55 1.42
C LEU A 77 -4.59 -2.67 2.44
N GLN A 78 -4.10 -3.83 2.00
CA GLN A 78 -3.74 -4.93 2.91
C GLN A 78 -2.67 -4.49 3.92
N THR A 79 -1.70 -3.68 3.50
CA THR A 79 -0.68 -3.11 4.39
C THR A 79 -1.30 -2.16 5.42
N LEU A 80 -2.22 -1.28 5.01
CA LEU A 80 -2.95 -0.39 5.93
C LEU A 80 -3.78 -1.19 6.94
N VAL A 81 -4.46 -2.26 6.50
CA VAL A 81 -5.21 -3.16 7.40
C VAL A 81 -4.27 -3.80 8.42
N ALA A 82 -3.14 -4.36 7.96
CA ALA A 82 -2.16 -5.00 8.85
C ALA A 82 -1.62 -4.01 9.90
N ARG A 83 -1.16 -2.84 9.47
CA ARG A 83 -0.67 -1.76 10.33
C ARG A 83 -1.72 -1.28 11.33
N GLY A 84 -2.95 -1.08 10.86
CA GLY A 84 -4.06 -0.64 11.71
C GLY A 84 -4.45 -1.66 12.79
N ARG A 85 -4.17 -2.95 12.57
CA ARG A 85 -4.37 -4.03 13.56
C ARG A 85 -3.22 -4.13 14.57
N THR A 86 -1.98 -3.90 14.15
CA THR A 86 -0.79 -3.96 15.02
C THR A 86 -0.57 -2.67 15.82
N GLY A 87 -1.05 -1.53 15.32
CA GLY A 87 -0.81 -0.22 15.94
C GLY A 87 0.62 0.28 15.76
N ILE A 88 1.36 -0.29 14.80
CA ILE A 88 2.73 -0.03 14.39
C ILE A 88 2.74 0.12 12.86
#